data_AF-A0A967GXC5-F1
#
_entry.id   AF-A0A967GXC5-F1
#
_cell.length_a   1.000
_cell.length_b   1.000
_cell.length_c   1.000
_cell.angle_alpha   90.00
_cell.angle_beta   90.00
_cell.angle_gamma   90.00
#
_symmetry.space_group_name_H-M   'P 1'
#
loop_
_entity.id
_entity.type
_entity.pdbx_description
1 polymer ?
#
loop_
_entity_poly.entity_id
_entity_poly.type
_entity_poly.pdbx_seq_one_letter_code
_entity_poly.pdbx_strand_id
1 'polypeptide(L)' 'MPREDYIATIGLEVHCQVNTESKMFCGCRTSFGEEPNTNVCPVCLGLPGSL' A
#
# COMPACT_ATOMS: atom_id res chain seq x y z
N MET A 1 -5.02 29.83 -28.71
CA MET A 1 -5.27 30.66 -27.51
C MET A 1 -6.12 29.83 -26.57
N PRO A 2 -5.72 29.62 -25.31
CA PRO A 2 -6.59 28.97 -24.34
C PRO A 2 -7.86 29.83 -24.19
N ARG A 3 -9.05 29.23 -24.18
CA ARG A 3 -10.30 29.96 -23.89
C ARG A 3 -10.26 30.38 -22.42
N GLU A 4 -10.33 31.68 -22.15
CA GLU A 4 -10.22 32.28 -20.80
C GLU A 4 -11.41 31.97 -19.88
N ASP A 5 -12.44 31.26 -20.37
CA ASP A 5 -13.71 31.01 -19.66
C ASP A 5 -13.73 29.73 -18.80
N TYR A 6 -12.64 28.95 -18.72
CA TYR A 6 -12.61 27.68 -17.97
C TYR A 6 -11.48 27.60 -16.95
N ILE A 7 -11.82 27.08 -15.77
CA ILE A 7 -10.87 26.78 -14.69
C ILE A 7 -10.68 25.27 -14.62
N ALA A 8 -9.45 24.80 -14.82
CA ALA A 8 -9.10 23.40 -14.60
C ALA A 8 -8.82 23.17 -13.11
N THR A 9 -9.69 22.40 -12.45
CA THR A 9 -9.49 21.96 -11.05
C THR A 9 -9.08 20.50 -11.08
N ILE A 10 -7.84 20.21 -10.65
CA ILE A 10 -7.25 18.88 -10.70
C ILE A 10 -6.82 18.47 -9.29
N GLY A 11 -7.25 17.28 -8.85
CA GLY A 11 -6.80 16.64 -7.62
C GLY A 11 -6.00 15.38 -7.95
N LEU A 12 -4.94 15.12 -7.17
CA LEU A 12 -4.14 13.92 -7.28
C LEU A 12 -4.14 13.19 -5.93
N GLU A 13 -4.34 11.88 -5.98
CA GLU A 13 -4.12 10.98 -4.85
C GLU A 13 -2.94 10.07 -5.19
N VAL A 14 -1.91 10.09 -4.34
CA VAL A 14 -0.66 9.38 -4.58
C VAL A 14 -0.45 8.39 -3.44
N HIS A 15 -0.24 7.12 -3.79
CA HIS A 15 0.14 6.08 -2.84
C HIS A 15 1.63 5.80 -3.01
N CYS A 16 2.38 5.85 -1.91
CA CYS A 16 3.80 5.53 -1.88
C CYS A 16 4.06 4.46 -0.82
N GLN A 17 4.72 3.38 -1.21
CA GLN A 17 5.09 2.32 -0.28
C GLN A 17 6.28 2.78 0.57
N VAL A 18 6.15 2.67 1.90
CA VAL A 18 7.26 2.96 2.81
C VAL A 18 8.28 1.82 2.74
N ASN A 19 9.57 2.16 2.64
CA ASN A 19 10.66 1.20 2.54
C ASN A 19 11.06 0.65 3.92
N THR A 20 10.18 -0.14 4.53
CA THR A 20 10.42 -0.85 5.79
C THR A 20 10.77 -2.31 5.55
N GLU A 21 11.49 -2.94 6.49
CA GLU A 21 11.80 -4.38 6.41
C GLU A 21 10.58 -5.26 6.75
N SER A 22 9.69 -4.78 7.62
CA SER A 22 8.46 -5.46 8.03
C SER A 22 7.20 -4.76 7.50
N LYS A 23 6.06 -5.46 7.51
CA LYS A 23 4.74 -4.86 7.27
C LYS A 23 4.37 -3.91 8.41
N MET A 24 3.38 -3.05 8.15
CA MET A 24 2.95 -2.02 9.10
C MET A 24 2.43 -2.57 10.43
N PHE A 25 1.72 -3.70 10.39
CA PHE A 25 1.02 -4.25 11.57
C PHE A 25 1.51 -5.65 11.97
N CYS A 26 2.55 -6.18 11.34
CA CYS A 26 3.12 -7.47 11.72
C CYS A 26 4.59 -7.59 11.29
N GLY A 27 5.30 -8.56 11.87
CA GLY A 27 6.72 -8.81 11.57
C GLY A 27 7.00 -9.50 10.22
N CYS A 28 5.99 -9.74 9.37
CA CYS A 28 6.23 -10.33 8.05
C CYS A 28 7.08 -9.40 7.18
N ARG A 29 7.95 -9.99 6.34
CA ARG A 29 8.87 -9.24 5.48
C ARG A 29 8.12 -8.46 4.40
N THR A 30 8.57 -7.23 4.16
CA THR A 30 8.23 -6.43 2.97
C THR A 30 9.32 -6.66 1.94
N SER A 31 9.04 -7.47 0.92
CA SER A 31 10.00 -7.87 -0.13
C SER A 31 9.27 -8.19 -1.44
N PHE A 32 10.01 -8.24 -2.55
CA PHE A 32 9.47 -8.44 -3.89
C PHE A 32 9.96 -9.76 -4.48
N GLY A 33 9.09 -10.45 -5.23
CA GLY A 33 9.45 -11.65 -6.00
C GLY A 33 9.40 -12.98 -5.25
N GLU A 34 8.82 -13.00 -4.05
CA GLU A 34 8.68 -14.20 -3.22
C GLU A 34 7.50 -15.06 -3.68
N GLU A 35 7.51 -16.36 -3.34
CA GLU A 35 6.43 -17.28 -3.68
C GLU A 35 5.08 -16.86 -3.06
N PRO A 36 3.95 -17.24 -3.69
CA PRO A 36 2.62 -16.88 -3.19
C PRO A 36 2.39 -17.34 -1.75
N ASN A 37 1.92 -16.43 -0.91
CA ASN A 37 1.59 -16.68 0.49
C ASN A 37 2.78 -17.16 1.36
N THR A 38 4.02 -16.84 1.01
CA THR A 38 5.19 -17.16 1.84
C THR A 38 5.43 -16.14 2.96
N ASN A 39 5.28 -14.84 2.66
CA ASN A 39 5.45 -13.76 3.64
C ASN A 39 4.14 -13.37 4.31
N VAL A 40 3.48 -14.34 4.96
CA VAL A 40 2.19 -14.14 5.61
C VAL A 40 2.18 -14.66 7.05
N CYS A 41 1.26 -14.14 7.86
CA CYS A 41 1.00 -14.58 9.21
C CYS A 41 -0.50 -14.36 9.51
N PRO A 42 -1.01 -14.85 10.66
CA PRO A 42 -2.40 -14.66 11.04
C PRO A 42 -2.88 -13.21 10.97
N VAL A 43 -2.04 -12.25 11.36
CA VAL A 43 -2.38 -10.80 11.35
C VAL A 43 -2.65 -10.30 9.94
N CYS A 44 -1.70 -10.46 9.01
CA CYS A 44 -1.90 -9.95 7.65
C CYS A 44 -2.84 -10.80 6.79
N LEU A 45 -3.24 -11.98 7.27
CA LEU A 45 -4.31 -12.79 6.69
C LEU A 45 -5.69 -12.48 7.30
N GLY A 46 -5.76 -11.66 8.35
CA GLY A 46 -7.01 -11.34 9.04
C GLY A 46 -7.64 -12.56 9.72
N LEU A 47 -6.84 -13.48 10.26
CA LEU A 47 -7.35 -14.66 10.95
C LEU A 47 -7.97 -14.28 12.32
N PRO A 48 -9.00 -15.00 12.79
CA PRO A 48 -9.64 -14.70 14.06
C PRO A 48 -8.66 -14.70 15.24
N GLY A 49 -8.71 -13.64 16.05
CA GLY A 49 -7.91 -13.52 17.28
C GLY A 49 -6.44 -13.11 17.06
N SER A 50 -6.03 -12.77 15.83
CA SER A 50 -4.68 -12.27 15.58
C SER A 50 -4.52 -10.80 15.99
N LEU A 51 -3.42 -10.49 16.67
CA LEU A 51 -2.90 -9.14 16.93
C LEU A 51 -1.41 -9.11 16.62
#